data_AF-A0A9W4W5R6-F1
#
_entry.id   AF-A0A9W4W5R6-F1
#
_cell.length_a   1.000
_cell.length_b   1.000
_cell.length_c   1.000
_cell.angle_alpha   90.00
_cell.angle_beta   90.00
_cell.angle_gamma   90.00
#
_symmetry.space_group_name_H-M   'P 1'
#
loop_
_entity.id
_entity.type
_entity.pdbx_description
1 polymer ?
#
loop_
_entity_poly.entity_id
_entity_poly.type
_entity_poly.pdbx_seq_one_letter_code
_entity_poly.pdbx_strand_id
1 'polypeptide(L)'
;MIRLPAGRVLPLACFLILPLGACVAGQADTSAGRASELATTVSRASACRAGAPQRSTLDRFLATEKARGASDEQIAAARSAYVSVSEAEIINQGIRPQPCTAEERAQLRERMGRIRAGDFDAS
;
A
#
# COMPACT_ATOMS: atom_id res chain seq x y z
N MET A 1 -59.16 -38.86 8.93
CA MET A 1 -58.70 -37.93 9.99
C MET A 1 -57.28 -37.51 9.68
N ILE A 2 -57.07 -36.32 9.11
CA ILE A 2 -55.73 -35.76 8.84
C ILE A 2 -55.68 -34.37 9.49
N ARG A 3 -54.62 -34.17 10.28
CA ARG A 3 -54.40 -33.03 11.20
C ARG A 3 -53.98 -31.75 10.45
N LEU A 4 -54.40 -30.63 11.05
CA LEU A 4 -54.20 -29.21 10.71
C LEU A 4 -52.71 -28.73 10.75
N PRO A 5 -52.42 -27.50 10.24
CA PRO A 5 -51.14 -27.11 9.66
C PRO A 5 -50.16 -26.52 10.68
N ALA A 6 -48.87 -26.76 10.46
CA ALA A 6 -47.79 -26.13 11.23
C ALA A 6 -47.09 -25.09 10.36
N GLY A 7 -47.42 -23.81 10.62
CA GLY A 7 -46.70 -22.68 10.08
C GLY A 7 -45.23 -22.70 10.51
N ARG A 8 -44.33 -22.59 9.53
CA ARG A 8 -42.91 -22.31 9.78
C ARG A 8 -42.64 -20.86 9.38
N VAL A 9 -42.48 -20.03 10.40
CA VAL A 9 -41.87 -18.70 10.32
C VAL A 9 -40.39 -18.92 10.00
N LEU A 10 -39.94 -18.50 8.81
CA LEU A 10 -38.52 -18.46 8.46
C LEU A 10 -37.97 -17.08 8.86
N PRO A 11 -37.10 -16.96 9.88
CA PRO A 11 -36.45 -15.70 10.15
C PRO A 11 -35.42 -15.44 9.03
N LEU A 12 -35.60 -14.31 8.37
CA LEU A 12 -34.69 -13.76 7.37
C LEU A 12 -33.42 -13.32 8.11
N ALA A 13 -32.48 -14.25 8.29
CA ALA A 13 -31.16 -13.95 8.82
C ALA A 13 -30.40 -13.13 7.76
N CYS A 14 -30.40 -11.82 7.92
CA CYS A 14 -29.50 -10.91 7.23
C CYS A 14 -28.06 -11.34 7.52
N PHE A 15 -27.46 -12.11 6.60
CA PHE A 15 -26.02 -12.29 6.51
C PHE A 15 -25.40 -10.93 6.15
N LEU A 16 -25.16 -10.11 7.18
CA LEU A 16 -24.21 -9.01 7.13
C LEU A 16 -22.80 -9.61 7.14
N ILE A 17 -22.45 -10.33 6.09
CA ILE A 17 -21.05 -10.61 5.75
C ILE A 17 -20.55 -9.34 5.07
N LEU A 18 -20.20 -8.34 5.88
CA LEU A 18 -19.40 -7.22 5.39
C LEU A 18 -18.11 -7.81 4.81
N PRO A 19 -17.76 -7.55 3.54
CA PRO A 19 -16.52 -8.01 2.96
C PRO A 19 -15.39 -7.15 3.52
N LEU A 20 -14.95 -7.48 4.74
CA LEU A 20 -13.81 -6.83 5.41
C LEU A 20 -12.49 -7.01 4.63
N GLY A 21 -12.47 -7.85 3.59
CA GLY A 21 -11.34 -8.01 2.67
C GLY A 21 -11.25 -6.95 1.56
N ALA A 22 -12.31 -6.18 1.30
CA ALA A 22 -12.30 -5.20 0.20
C ALA A 22 -11.55 -3.89 0.56
N CYS A 23 -11.43 -3.57 1.85
CA CYS A 23 -10.84 -2.32 2.31
C CYS A 23 -9.31 -2.29 2.18
N VAL A 24 -8.64 -3.45 2.25
CA VAL A 24 -7.17 -3.54 2.13
C VAL A 24 -6.73 -3.60 0.68
N ALA A 25 -7.46 -4.31 -0.19
CA ALA A 25 -7.12 -4.40 -1.61
C ALA A 25 -7.34 -3.05 -2.33
N GLY A 26 -8.41 -2.31 -2.00
CA GLY A 26 -8.68 -1.00 -2.59
C GLY A 26 -7.77 0.12 -2.10
N GLN A 27 -7.02 -0.08 -1.01
CA GLN A 27 -6.12 0.94 -0.49
C GLN A 27 -4.90 1.14 -1.38
N ALA A 28 -4.30 0.07 -1.93
CA ALA A 28 -3.17 0.14 -2.88
C ALA A 28 -3.51 0.96 -4.14
N ASP A 29 -4.78 0.94 -4.59
CA ASP A 29 -5.23 1.71 -5.74
C ASP A 29 -5.46 3.21 -5.43
N THR A 30 -5.39 3.62 -4.17
CA THR A 30 -5.43 5.04 -3.77
C THR A 30 -4.03 5.67 -3.81
N SER A 31 -3.96 6.99 -3.95
CA SER A 31 -2.70 7.73 -3.84
C SER A 31 -1.97 7.47 -2.52
N ALA A 32 -2.71 7.24 -1.43
CA ALA A 32 -2.14 6.92 -0.13
C ALA A 32 -1.57 5.49 -0.04
N GLY A 33 -2.23 4.51 -0.66
CA GLY A 33 -1.69 3.16 -0.73
C GLY A 33 -0.44 3.08 -1.60
N ARG A 34 -0.48 3.66 -2.82
CA ARG A 34 0.71 3.77 -3.68
C ARG A 34 1.87 4.49 -2.98
N ALA A 35 1.59 5.53 -2.20
CA ALA A 35 2.59 6.22 -1.40
C ALA A 35 3.19 5.34 -0.29
N SER A 36 2.36 4.50 0.34
CA SER A 36 2.79 3.53 1.36
C SER A 36 3.65 2.43 0.75
N GLU A 37 3.29 1.93 -0.43
CA GLU A 37 4.06 0.94 -1.17
C GLU A 37 5.41 1.51 -1.60
N LEU A 38 5.42 2.73 -2.17
CA LEU A 38 6.65 3.45 -2.48
C LEU A 38 7.56 3.60 -1.26
N ALA A 39 7.02 4.00 -0.10
CA ALA A 39 7.79 4.14 1.14
C ALA A 39 8.38 2.81 1.62
N THR A 40 7.62 1.72 1.51
CA THR A 40 8.06 0.36 1.85
C THR A 40 9.18 -0.08 0.92
N THR A 41 9.00 0.08 -0.40
CA THR A 41 9.99 -0.27 -1.42
C THR A 41 11.29 0.52 -1.23
N VAL A 42 11.20 1.84 -1.00
CA VAL A 42 12.36 2.71 -0.77
C VAL A 42 13.11 2.35 0.52
N SER A 43 12.37 2.09 1.60
CA SER A 43 12.95 1.69 2.89
C SER A 43 13.66 0.34 2.77
N ARG A 44 13.00 -0.63 2.14
CA ARG A 44 13.57 -1.97 1.92
C ARG A 44 14.81 -1.91 1.02
N ALA A 45 14.76 -1.14 -0.06
CA ALA A 45 15.91 -0.95 -0.94
C ALA A 45 17.10 -0.30 -0.23
N SER A 46 16.84 0.70 0.62
CA SER A 46 17.87 1.36 1.41
C SER A 46 18.52 0.39 2.40
N ALA A 47 17.71 -0.37 3.15
CA ALA A 47 18.20 -1.40 4.07
C ALA A 47 19.03 -2.48 3.36
N CYS A 48 18.60 -2.90 2.16
CA CYS A 48 19.29 -3.91 1.35
C CYS A 48 20.50 -3.39 0.55
N ARG A 49 20.84 -2.10 0.66
CA ARG A 49 21.86 -1.42 -0.19
C ARG A 49 21.60 -1.64 -1.69
N ALA A 50 20.33 -1.65 -2.07
CA ALA A 50 19.84 -1.85 -3.43
C ALA A 50 19.60 -0.52 -4.17
N GLY A 51 19.80 0.61 -3.50
CA GLY A 51 19.64 1.94 -4.08
C GLY A 51 19.09 2.91 -3.04
N ALA A 52 19.23 4.20 -3.32
CA ALA A 52 18.65 5.26 -2.51
C ALA A 52 17.67 6.08 -3.36
N PRO A 53 16.59 6.60 -2.76
CA PRO A 53 15.71 7.53 -3.44
C PRO A 53 16.47 8.83 -3.76
N GLN A 54 16.00 9.56 -4.78
CA GLN A 54 16.43 10.93 -4.97
C GLN A 54 15.70 11.82 -3.97
N ARG A 55 16.29 12.97 -3.61
CA ARG A 55 15.63 13.94 -2.74
C ARG A 55 14.26 14.39 -3.26
N SER A 56 14.10 14.40 -4.59
CA SER A 56 12.86 14.74 -5.29
C SER A 56 11.91 13.57 -5.51
N THR A 57 12.22 12.34 -5.07
CA THR A 57 11.39 11.16 -5.35
C THR A 57 9.94 11.35 -4.90
N LEU A 58 9.71 11.79 -3.66
CA LEU A 58 8.36 12.01 -3.13
C LEU A 58 7.63 13.12 -3.89
N ASP A 59 8.27 14.25 -4.15
CA ASP A 59 7.60 15.36 -4.85
C ASP A 59 7.26 15.00 -6.30
N ARG A 60 8.11 14.23 -6.99
CA ARG A 60 7.80 13.71 -8.34
C ARG A 60 6.68 12.67 -8.31
N PHE A 61 6.65 11.81 -7.29
CA PHE A 61 5.53 10.87 -7.10
C PHE A 61 4.21 11.64 -6.91
N LEU A 62 4.17 12.63 -6.02
CA LEU A 62 2.97 13.42 -5.77
C LEU A 62 2.55 14.25 -7.01
N ALA A 63 3.51 14.75 -7.79
CA ALA A 63 3.20 15.39 -9.08
C ALA A 63 2.57 14.40 -10.07
N THR A 64 3.03 13.15 -10.09
CA THR A 64 2.45 12.08 -10.92
C THR A 64 1.04 11.73 -10.46
N GLU A 65 0.80 11.61 -9.16
CA GLU A 65 -0.55 11.41 -8.61
C GLU A 65 -1.49 12.58 -8.93
N LYS A 66 -0.99 13.82 -8.87
CA LYS A 66 -1.77 15.00 -9.26
C LYS A 66 -2.10 14.98 -10.76
N ALA A 67 -1.16 14.55 -11.61
CA ALA A 67 -1.41 14.35 -13.04
C ALA A 67 -2.42 13.22 -13.32
N ARG A 68 -2.54 12.23 -12.42
CA ARG A 68 -3.59 11.19 -12.44
C ARG A 68 -4.95 11.69 -11.94
N GLY A 69 -5.06 12.97 -11.55
CA GLY A 69 -6.30 13.58 -11.11
C GLY A 69 -6.56 13.50 -9.60
N ALA A 70 -5.56 13.18 -8.79
CA ALA A 70 -5.71 13.21 -7.33
C ALA A 70 -6.02 14.63 -6.84
N SER A 71 -6.98 14.76 -5.93
CA SER A 71 -7.30 16.03 -5.25
C SER A 71 -6.20 16.43 -4.28
N ASP A 72 -6.15 17.71 -3.87
CA ASP A 72 -5.15 18.18 -2.91
C ASP A 72 -5.26 17.46 -1.55
N GLU A 73 -6.46 17.05 -1.15
CA GLU A 73 -6.67 16.20 0.05
C GLU A 73 -6.06 14.81 -0.12
N GLN A 74 -6.23 14.18 -1.29
CA GLN A 74 -5.62 12.89 -1.60
C GLN A 74 -4.09 12.99 -1.67
N ILE A 75 -3.54 14.10 -2.19
CA ILE A 75 -2.11 14.39 -2.18
C ILE A 75 -1.58 14.57 -0.74
N ALA A 76 -2.32 15.27 0.12
CA ALA A 76 -1.97 15.41 1.53
C ALA A 76 -1.99 14.07 2.26
N ALA A 77 -3.02 13.25 2.02
CA ALA A 77 -3.11 11.89 2.55
C ALA A 77 -1.96 11.00 2.07
N ALA A 78 -1.60 11.08 0.79
CA ALA A 78 -0.46 10.36 0.22
C ALA A 78 0.88 10.75 0.85
N ARG A 79 1.11 12.05 1.04
CA ARG A 79 2.30 12.54 1.74
C ARG A 79 2.36 12.04 3.17
N SER A 80 1.24 12.11 3.90
CA SER A 80 1.15 11.62 5.28
C SER A 80 1.48 10.13 5.35
N ALA A 81 0.86 9.32 4.50
CA ALA A 81 1.09 7.88 4.44
C ALA A 81 2.55 7.52 4.14
N TYR A 82 3.17 8.17 3.15
CA TYR A 82 4.58 7.95 2.82
C TYR A 82 5.49 8.21 4.02
N VAL A 83 5.28 9.33 4.73
CA VAL A 83 6.10 9.73 5.89
C VAL A 83 5.91 8.74 7.03
N SER A 84 4.66 8.42 7.40
CA SER A 84 4.38 7.50 8.50
C SER A 84 4.96 6.10 8.27
N VAL A 85 4.85 5.56 7.05
CA VAL A 85 5.45 4.26 6.71
C VAL A 85 6.97 4.35 6.71
N SER A 86 7.56 5.41 6.15
CA SER A 86 9.02 5.59 6.14
C SER A 86 9.59 5.64 7.57
N GLU A 87 8.94 6.37 8.47
CA GLU A 87 9.35 6.46 9.88
C GLU A 87 9.22 5.11 10.60
N ALA A 88 8.11 4.41 10.40
CA ALA A 88 7.89 3.08 10.96
C ALA A 88 8.95 2.08 10.48
N GLU A 89 9.27 2.07 9.19
CA GLU A 89 10.29 1.19 8.62
C GLU A 89 11.70 1.52 9.14
N ILE A 90 12.06 2.81 9.26
CA ILE A 90 13.35 3.23 9.85
C ILE A 90 13.49 2.68 11.27
N ILE A 91 12.45 2.81 12.10
CA ILE A 91 12.44 2.29 13.48
C ILE A 91 12.55 0.76 13.47
N ASN A 92 11.72 0.08 12.67
CA ASN A 92 11.70 -1.38 12.60
C ASN A 92 13.05 -1.96 12.17
N GLN A 93 13.69 -1.38 11.14
CA GLN A 93 15.01 -1.82 10.71
C GLN A 93 16.10 -1.52 11.74
N GLY A 94 15.95 -0.46 12.55
CA GLY A 94 16.85 -0.17 13.67
C GLY A 94 16.74 -1.17 14.83
N ILE A 95 15.53 -1.64 15.13
CA ILE A 95 15.26 -2.61 16.20
C ILE A 95 15.59 -4.03 15.76
N ARG A 96 15.11 -4.43 14.58
CA ARG A 96 15.25 -5.78 14.04
C ARG A 96 15.59 -5.71 12.55
N PRO A 97 16.88 -5.53 12.21
CA PRO A 97 17.33 -5.54 10.83
C PRO A 97 16.92 -6.84 10.13
N GLN A 98 16.26 -6.71 8.99
CA GLN A 98 15.85 -7.86 8.19
C GLN A 98 16.94 -8.20 7.14
N PRO A 99 17.38 -9.46 7.02
CA PRO A 99 18.38 -9.84 6.02
C PRO A 99 17.82 -9.66 4.60
N CYS A 100 18.71 -9.51 3.62
CA CYS A 100 18.32 -9.41 2.21
C CYS A 100 19.03 -10.47 1.38
N THR A 101 18.26 -11.21 0.57
CA THR A 101 18.82 -12.18 -0.38
C THR A 101 19.43 -11.48 -1.59
N ALA A 102 20.22 -12.20 -2.39
CA ALA A 102 20.78 -11.66 -3.61
C ALA A 102 19.69 -11.35 -4.66
N GLU A 103 18.70 -12.23 -4.74
CA GLU A 103 17.55 -12.13 -5.64
C GLU A 103 16.70 -10.91 -5.29
N GLU A 104 16.36 -10.73 -4.01
CA GLU A 104 15.61 -9.57 -3.53
C GLU A 104 16.37 -8.28 -3.82
N ARG A 105 17.68 -8.24 -3.55
CA ARG A 105 18.51 -7.07 -3.84
C ARG A 105 18.50 -6.74 -5.34
N ALA A 106 18.53 -7.74 -6.22
CA ALA A 106 18.46 -7.52 -7.66
C ALA A 106 17.10 -6.92 -8.08
N GLN A 107 16.00 -7.48 -7.56
CA GLN A 107 14.64 -6.95 -7.82
C GLN A 107 14.47 -5.51 -7.31
N LEU A 108 14.97 -5.22 -6.11
CA LEU A 108 14.92 -3.88 -5.53
C LEU A 108 15.76 -2.89 -6.35
N ARG A 109 16.93 -3.29 -6.87
CA ARG A 109 17.75 -2.44 -7.75
C ARG A 109 17.01 -2.05 -9.01
N GLU A 110 16.30 -2.99 -9.63
CA GLU A 110 15.49 -2.77 -10.81
C GLU A 110 14.32 -1.81 -10.52
N ARG A 111 13.54 -2.08 -9.47
CA ARG A 111 12.44 -1.20 -9.03
C ARG A 111 12.94 0.21 -8.72
N MET A 112 14.03 0.35 -7.98
CA MET A 112 14.64 1.65 -7.71
C MET A 112 15.19 2.35 -8.95
N GLY A 113 15.57 1.60 -10.00
CA GLY A 113 15.89 2.16 -11.31
C GLY A 113 14.68 2.86 -11.93
N ARG A 114 13.53 2.18 -11.96
CA ARG A 114 12.26 2.73 -12.47
C ARG A 114 11.77 3.93 -11.66
N ILE A 115 11.76 3.83 -10.33
CA ILE A 115 11.39 4.94 -9.44
C ILE A 115 12.26 6.18 -9.69
N ARG A 116 13.57 6.00 -9.93
CA ARG A 116 14.47 7.13 -10.24
C ARG A 116 14.20 7.74 -11.62
N ALA A 117 13.80 6.92 -12.60
CA ALA A 117 13.33 7.38 -13.90
C ALA A 117 11.96 8.07 -13.85
N GLY A 118 11.26 8.02 -12.71
CA GLY A 118 9.93 8.62 -12.54
C GLY A 118 8.78 7.68 -12.92
N ASP A 119 9.06 6.40 -13.14
CA ASP A 119 8.04 5.37 -13.26
C ASP A 119 7.65 4.89 -11.86
N PHE A 120 6.42 5.24 -11.46
CA PHE A 120 5.85 4.94 -10.15
C PHE A 120 4.75 3.88 -10.20
N ASP A 121 4.46 3.29 -11.36
CA ASP A 121 3.43 2.24 -11.50
C ASP A 121 3.90 0.87 -10.97
N ALA A 122 5.19 0.77 -10.66
CA ALA A 122 5.82 -0.41 -10.09
C ALA A 122 6.35 -0.19 -8.65
N SER A 123 5.87 0.88 -7.99
CA SER A 123 6.29 1.28 -6.64
C SER A 123 5.73 0.34 -5.60
#